data_AF-A0A840ZMK2-F1
#
_entry.id   AF-A0A840ZMK2-F1
#
_cell.length_a   1.000
_cell.length_b   1.000
_cell.length_c   1.000
_cell.angle_alpha   90.00
_cell.angle_beta   90.00
_cell.angle_gamma   90.00
#
_symmetry.space_group_name_H-M   'P 1'
#
loop_
_entity.id
_entity.type
_entity.pdbx_description
1 polymer ?
#
loop_
_entity_poly.entity_id
_entity_poly.type
_entity_poly.pdbx_seq_one_letter_code
_entity_poly.pdbx_strand_id
1 'polypeptide(L)' 'MKSAERAALKSAIKRYTRAKKASKAIALASLIKEGTHTPDGKITTDYGGKASKKRVSNGG' A
#
# COMPACT_ATOMS: atom_id res chain seq x y z
N MET A 1 27.26 -16.98 21.15
CA MET A 1 26.98 -15.68 20.49
C MET A 1 27.22 -14.53 21.45
N LYS A 2 28.29 -13.75 21.21
CA LYS A 2 28.61 -12.56 22.00
C LYS A 2 27.49 -11.53 21.83
N SER A 3 27.18 -10.78 22.87
CA SER A 3 26.06 -9.83 22.93
C SER A 3 26.05 -8.83 21.76
N ALA A 4 27.22 -8.40 21.31
CA ALA A 4 27.40 -7.50 20.17
C ALA A 4 26.92 -8.09 18.82
N GLU A 5 27.19 -9.36 18.56
CA GLU A 5 26.78 -10.03 17.31
C GLU A 5 25.26 -10.15 17.22
N ARG A 6 24.61 -10.40 18.36
CA ARG A 6 23.14 -10.44 18.46
C ARG A 6 22.49 -9.10 18.18
N ALA A 7 23.09 -8.01 18.65
CA ALA A 7 22.60 -6.64 18.41
C ALA A 7 22.76 -6.23 16.93
N ALA A 8 23.89 -6.61 16.32
CA ALA A 8 24.13 -6.39 14.90
C ALA A 8 23.12 -7.15 14.02
N LEU A 9 22.87 -8.43 14.35
CA LEU A 9 21.89 -9.26 13.63
C LEU A 9 20.47 -8.70 13.74
N LYS A 10 20.04 -8.30 14.95
CA LYS A 10 18.73 -7.66 15.17
C LYS A 10 18.58 -6.37 14.36
N SER A 11 19.63 -5.57 14.27
CA SER A 11 19.62 -4.32 13.49
C SER A 11 19.57 -4.59 11.98
N ALA A 12 20.29 -5.60 11.49
CA ALA A 12 20.24 -6.02 10.10
C ALA A 12 18.85 -6.53 9.72
N ILE A 13 18.25 -7.41 10.54
CA ILE A 13 16.88 -7.90 10.36
C ILE A 13 15.90 -6.73 10.37
N LYS A 14 15.97 -5.81 11.34
CA LYS A 14 15.08 -4.65 11.41
C LYS A 14 15.20 -3.75 10.17
N ARG A 15 16.41 -3.51 9.67
CA ARG A 15 16.65 -2.75 8.44
C ARG A 15 16.08 -3.46 7.22
N TYR A 16 16.34 -4.76 7.09
CA TYR A 16 15.83 -5.56 5.97
C TYR A 16 14.30 -5.62 5.98
N THR A 17 13.70 -5.90 7.13
CA THR A 17 12.24 -5.89 7.32
C THR A 17 11.67 -4.51 7.04
N ARG A 18 12.31 -3.42 7.46
CA ARG A 18 11.83 -2.05 7.17
C ARG A 18 11.94 -1.70 5.67
N ALA A 19 13.00 -2.14 5.01
CA ALA A 19 13.19 -1.93 3.57
C ALA A 19 12.24 -2.77 2.71
N LYS A 20 11.91 -3.99 3.15
CA LYS A 20 10.99 -4.91 2.46
C LYS A 20 9.52 -4.71 2.83
N LYS A 21 9.22 -4.06 3.95
CA LYS A 21 7.85 -3.72 4.34
C LYS A 21 7.35 -2.62 3.41
N ALA A 22 6.70 -3.02 2.32
CA ALA A 22 5.93 -2.12 1.49
C ALA A 22 4.97 -1.35 2.41
N SER A 23 5.11 -0.03 2.45
CA SER A 23 4.14 0.79 3.16
C SER A 23 2.79 0.65 2.47
N LYS A 24 1.69 0.85 3.21
CA LYS A 24 0.34 0.84 2.62
C LYS A 24 0.24 1.80 1.42
N ALA A 25 0.97 2.92 1.46
CA ALA A 25 1.07 3.88 0.37
C ALA A 25 1.80 3.33 -0.87
N ILE A 26 2.91 2.59 -0.68
CA ILE A 26 3.64 1.97 -1.79
C ILE A 26 2.80 0.86 -2.43
N ALA A 27 2.16 0.03 -1.61
CA ALA A 27 1.27 -1.02 -2.11
C ALA A 27 0.09 -0.40 -2.89
N LEU A 28 -0.53 0.66 -2.36
CA LEU A 28 -1.59 1.37 -3.03
C LEU A 28 -1.13 2.01 -4.36
N ALA A 29 0.05 2.65 -4.38
CA ALA A 29 0.61 3.22 -5.60
C ALA A 29 0.82 2.17 -6.70
N SER A 30 1.33 0.98 -6.35
CA SER A 30 1.44 -0.13 -7.30
C SER A 30 0.08 -0.59 -7.79
N LEU A 31 -0.90 -0.74 -6.90
CA LEU A 31 -2.26 -1.17 -7.27
C LEU A 31 -3.00 -0.16 -8.16
N ILE A 32 -2.74 1.14 -7.98
CA ILE A 32 -3.24 2.20 -8.87
C ILE A 32 -2.55 2.13 -10.23
N LYS A 33 -1.23 1.90 -10.27
CA LYS A 33 -0.48 1.77 -11.51
C LYS A 33 -0.99 0.59 -12.36
N GLU A 34 -1.38 -0.50 -11.71
CA GLU A 34 -2.01 -1.67 -12.34
C GLU A 34 -3.49 -1.43 -12.73
N GLY A 35 -4.06 -0.26 -12.44
CA GLY A 35 -5.45 0.08 -12.76
C GLY A 35 -6.51 -0.60 -11.90
N THR A 36 -6.10 -1.33 -10.85
CA THR A 36 -7.00 -2.09 -9.98
C THR A 36 -7.62 -1.26 -8.87
N HIS A 37 -6.95 -0.18 -8.43
CA HIS A 37 -7.39 0.67 -7.34
C HIS A 37 -7.34 2.16 -7.73
N THR A 38 -8.18 2.97 -7.11
CA THR A 38 -8.18 4.44 -7.21
C THR A 38 -7.20 5.06 -6.19
N PRO A 39 -6.81 6.34 -6.35
CA PRO A 39 -6.04 7.08 -5.35
C PRO A 39 -6.61 7.04 -3.93
N ASP A 40 -7.94 6.87 -3.81
CA ASP A 40 -8.64 6.74 -2.52
C ASP A 40 -8.55 5.32 -1.92
N GLY A 41 -7.85 4.38 -2.57
CA GLY A 41 -7.76 2.98 -2.15
C GLY A 41 -9.01 2.15 -2.41
N LYS A 42 -9.92 2.61 -3.27
CA LYS A 42 -11.10 1.84 -3.68
C LYS A 42 -10.77 0.99 -4.90
N ILE A 43 -11.35 -0.20 -5.00
CA ILE A 43 -11.23 -1.02 -6.21
C ILE A 43 -11.93 -0.32 -7.37
N THR A 44 -11.35 -0.36 -8.56
CA THR A 44 -11.95 0.19 -9.79
C THR A 44 -13.10 -0.68 -10.28
N THR A 45 -14.02 -0.11 -11.07
CA THR A 45 -15.21 -0.82 -11.57
C THR A 45 -14.87 -2.04 -12.40
N ASP A 46 -13.76 -1.97 -13.13
CA ASP A 46 -13.29 -3.04 -14.03
C ASP A 46 -12.87 -4.29 -13.25
N TYR A 47 -12.52 -4.13 -11.97
CA TYR A 47 -12.13 -5.22 -11.07
C TYR A 47 -13.22 -5.53 -10.02
N GLY A 48 -14.48 -5.17 -10.30
CA GLY A 48 -15.62 -5.44 -9.41
C GLY A 48 -15.78 -4.42 -8.27
N GLY A 49 -15.04 -3.31 -8.32
CA GLY A 49 -15.24 -2.17 -7.44
C GLY A 49 -16.63 -1.58 -7.63
N LYS A 50 -17.31 -1.26 -6.52
CA LYS A 50 -18.59 -0.57 -6.64
C LYS A 50 -18.34 0.77 -7.31
N ALA A 51 -18.99 1.00 -8.45
CA ALA A 51 -19.07 2.33 -9.03
C ALA A 51 -19.56 3.25 -7.93
N SER A 52 -18.67 4.08 -7.38
CA SER A 52 -19.10 5.15 -6.50
C SER A 52 -19.95 6.01 -7.40
N LYS A 53 -21.26 5.89 -7.26
CA LYS A 53 -22.25 6.73 -7.91
C LYS A 53 -21.86 8.14 -7.48
N LYS A 54 -21.01 8.80 -8.27
CA LYS A 54 -20.74 10.23 -8.13
C LYS A 54 -22.12 10.80 -8.27
N ARG A 55 -22.71 11.25 -7.14
CA ARG A 55 -23.94 12.03 -7.19
C ARG A 55 -23.53 13.24 -8.02
N VAL A 56 -23.82 13.17 -9.32
CA VAL A 56 -23.91 14.36 -10.15
C VAL A 56 -25.07 15.11 -9.53
N SER A 57 -24.76 16.01 -8.60
CA SER A 57 -25.69 17.06 -8.21
C SER A 57 -25.82 17.96 -9.43
N ASN A 58 -26.72 17.59 -10.34
CA ASN A 58 -27.38 18.58 -11.18
C ASN A 58 -28.28 19.38 -10.24
N GLY A 59 -27.90 20.63 -10.01
CA GLY A 59 -28.72 21.67 -9.40
C GLY A 59 -28.04 23.00 -9.72
N GLY A 60 -28.65 23.93 -10.43
CA GLY A 60 -29.98 23.97 -11.05
C GLY A 60 -29.99 25.04 -12.15
#